data_AF-W6TEC1-F1
#
_entry.id   AF-W6TEC1-F1
#
_cell.length_a   1.000
_cell.length_b   1.000
_cell.length_c   1.000
_cell.angle_alpha   90.00
_cell.angle_beta   90.00
_cell.angle_gamma   90.00
#
_symmetry.space_group_name_H-M   'P 1'
#
loop_
_entity.id
_entity.type
_entity.pdbx_description
1 polymer ?
#
loop_
_entity_poly.entity_id
_entity_poly.type
_entity_poly.pdbx_seq_one_letter_code
_entity_poly.pdbx_strand_id
1 'polypeptide(L)'
;MEEKYTCLQDVLDEIYNSEEDAMEHGFGDGVNKNNFIKFFEKGALLKSLERYFEMWDLGERGIDYCELIGDYYEYQRASWCFYYLFLFLSDLKDPSFIPEVMKYFPPDGEYHWPWCMEDMWTGPMLDVVTDYRRWGPAYIPWLIRSLHLLYPGVGWAAGDFMSKMMFDTFYRITPDEFPDLPIVDALPSGKREIVKNLLEKEVSGWKDALKKANIKLQKSLSEQEKKFALKDVESAKESLACAEYVLGQLLLLPEEVVRIGHR
;
A
#
# COMPACT_ATOMS: atom_id res chain seq x y z
N MET A 1 39.92 -2.25 1.28
CA MET A 1 38.71 -2.94 0.81
C MET A 1 38.29 -2.26 -0.46
N GLU A 2 38.28 -2.97 -1.59
CA GLU A 2 37.65 -2.45 -2.81
C GLU A 2 36.16 -2.27 -2.54
N GLU A 3 35.58 -1.14 -2.94
CA GLU A 3 34.14 -0.97 -2.89
C GLU A 3 33.51 -1.91 -3.91
N LYS A 4 32.84 -2.97 -3.42
CA LYS A 4 32.16 -3.98 -4.25
C LYS A 4 31.10 -3.36 -5.18
N TYR A 5 30.54 -2.19 -4.81
CA TYR A 5 29.51 -1.48 -5.58
C TYR A 5 29.88 -0.01 -5.72
N THR A 6 29.72 0.50 -6.93
CA THR A 6 30.00 1.88 -7.34
C THR A 6 28.73 2.65 -7.70
N CYS A 7 27.64 1.95 -8.05
CA CYS A 7 26.34 2.52 -8.33
C CYS A 7 25.18 1.56 -7.96
N LEU A 8 23.94 2.04 -8.04
CA LEU A 8 22.74 1.23 -7.83
C LEU A 8 22.65 0.05 -8.81
N GLN A 9 23.09 0.22 -10.06
CA GLN A 9 23.05 -0.84 -11.06
C GLN A 9 23.91 -2.04 -10.66
N ASP A 10 25.07 -1.83 -10.04
CA ASP A 10 25.95 -2.93 -9.59
C ASP A 10 25.23 -3.83 -8.57
N VAL A 11 24.37 -3.25 -7.72
CA VAL A 11 23.60 -4.02 -6.74
C VAL A 11 22.41 -4.72 -7.39
N LEU A 12 21.77 -4.08 -8.37
CA LEU A 12 20.67 -4.67 -9.13
C LEU A 12 21.15 -5.82 -10.02
N ASP A 13 22.35 -5.71 -10.60
CA ASP A 13 22.97 -6.76 -11.41
C ASP A 13 23.30 -7.99 -10.56
N GLU A 14 23.68 -7.81 -9.29
CA GLU A 14 23.88 -8.95 -8.39
C GLU A 14 22.56 -9.66 -8.08
N ILE A 15 21.48 -8.92 -7.78
CA ILE A 15 20.16 -9.52 -7.59
C ILE A 15 19.70 -10.24 -8.86
N TYR A 16 19.81 -9.55 -10.00
CA TYR A 16 19.35 -10.05 -11.28
C TYR A 16 20.11 -11.29 -11.73
N ASN A 17 21.42 -11.38 -11.45
CA ASN A 17 22.25 -12.50 -11.88
C ASN A 17 22.41 -13.61 -10.82
N SER A 18 21.80 -13.46 -9.64
CA SER A 18 21.87 -14.46 -8.57
C SER A 18 21.41 -15.84 -9.05
N GLU A 19 22.23 -16.85 -8.76
CA GLU A 19 21.89 -18.27 -8.98
C GLU A 19 20.96 -18.81 -7.90
N GLU A 20 20.87 -18.14 -6.74
CA GLU A 20 19.94 -18.48 -5.67
C GLU A 20 18.52 -18.05 -6.06
N ASP A 21 17.57 -18.99 -6.05
CA ASP A 21 16.15 -18.68 -6.21
C ASP A 21 15.69 -17.86 -5.00
N ALA A 22 15.27 -16.62 -5.25
CA ALA A 22 14.79 -15.74 -4.19
C ALA A 22 13.56 -16.31 -3.45
N MET A 23 12.84 -17.29 -4.04
CA MET A 23 11.79 -18.06 -3.35
C MET A 23 12.33 -19.01 -2.26
N GLU A 24 13.50 -19.64 -2.46
CA GLU A 24 14.05 -20.61 -1.50
C GLU A 24 14.72 -19.95 -0.30
N HIS A 25 15.15 -18.70 -0.42
CA HIS A 25 15.98 -18.05 0.60
C HIS A 25 15.38 -16.80 1.23
N GLY A 26 14.08 -16.56 1.01
CA GLY A 26 13.24 -15.58 1.71
C GLY A 26 14.03 -14.43 2.30
N PHE A 27 14.26 -13.39 1.51
CA PHE A 27 15.25 -12.34 1.79
C PHE A 27 15.21 -11.78 3.22
N GLY A 28 16.04 -12.38 4.07
CA GLY A 28 16.45 -11.87 5.38
C GLY A 28 17.94 -11.57 5.45
N ASP A 29 18.79 -12.35 4.75
CA ASP A 29 20.23 -12.39 5.07
C ASP A 29 21.20 -12.15 3.88
N GLY A 30 20.77 -12.24 2.61
CA GLY A 30 21.69 -12.23 1.45
C GLY A 30 22.08 -10.84 0.92
N VAL A 31 21.09 -9.97 0.65
CA VAL A 31 21.35 -8.60 0.19
C VAL A 31 21.50 -7.68 1.40
N ASN A 32 22.73 -7.20 1.61
CA ASN A 32 22.99 -6.20 2.62
C ASN A 32 22.30 -4.88 2.20
N LYS A 33 21.18 -4.57 2.85
CA LYS A 33 20.39 -3.34 2.68
C LYS A 33 21.23 -2.06 2.73
N ASN A 34 22.36 -2.06 3.45
CA ASN A 34 23.28 -0.92 3.49
C ASN A 34 23.97 -0.64 2.14
N ASN A 35 24.14 -1.65 1.30
CA ASN A 35 24.71 -1.48 -0.05
C ASN A 35 23.73 -0.75 -0.98
N PHE A 36 22.43 -0.93 -0.77
CA PHE A 36 21.36 -0.22 -1.48
C PHE A 36 21.25 1.24 -1.02
N ILE A 37 21.21 1.45 0.30
CA ILE A 37 21.02 2.78 0.90
C ILE A 37 22.06 3.80 0.42
N LYS A 38 23.29 3.36 0.15
CA LYS A 38 24.38 4.22 -0.34
C LYS A 38 24.04 4.96 -1.64
N PHE A 39 23.15 4.41 -2.47
CA PHE A 39 22.84 4.95 -3.81
C PHE A 39 21.40 5.46 -3.92
N PHE A 40 20.70 5.70 -2.81
CA PHE A 40 19.31 6.15 -2.80
C PHE A 40 19.14 7.60 -3.25
N GLU A 41 18.82 7.73 -4.53
CA GLU A 41 18.31 8.94 -5.16
C GLU A 41 16.93 8.60 -5.76
N LYS A 42 15.90 9.40 -5.43
CA LYS A 42 14.50 9.10 -5.79
C LYS A 42 14.34 8.88 -7.30
N GLY A 43 14.95 9.74 -8.12
CA GLY A 43 14.85 9.65 -9.58
C GLY A 43 15.46 8.36 -10.12
N ALA A 44 16.66 7.99 -9.65
CA ALA A 44 17.30 6.73 -10.00
C ALA A 44 16.46 5.51 -9.59
N LEU A 45 15.90 5.50 -8.38
CA LEU A 45 15.04 4.40 -7.91
C LEU A 45 13.79 4.25 -8.78
N LEU A 46 13.06 5.34 -9.03
CA LEU A 46 11.84 5.31 -9.86
C LEU A 46 12.13 4.91 -11.31
N LYS A 47 13.27 5.34 -11.86
CA LYS A 47 13.70 4.96 -13.21
C LYS A 47 14.03 3.47 -13.29
N SER A 48 14.75 2.93 -12.30
CA SER A 48 15.05 1.50 -12.24
C SER A 48 13.78 0.69 -12.03
N LEU A 49 12.89 1.14 -11.14
CA LEU A 49 11.62 0.48 -10.86
C LEU A 49 10.78 0.35 -12.14
N GLU A 50 10.68 1.42 -12.94
CA GLU A 50 10.00 1.39 -14.23
C GLU A 50 10.62 0.38 -15.19
N ARG A 51 11.96 0.39 -15.33
CA ARG A 51 12.67 -0.52 -16.23
C ARG A 51 12.36 -1.99 -15.90
N TYR A 52 12.48 -2.36 -14.62
CA TYR A 52 12.27 -3.76 -14.22
C TYR A 52 10.80 -4.16 -14.24
N PHE A 53 9.89 -3.21 -14.00
CA PHE A 53 8.47 -3.41 -14.22
C PHE A 53 8.14 -3.68 -15.69
N GLU A 54 8.64 -2.88 -16.63
CA GLU A 54 8.42 -3.08 -18.08
C GLU A 54 8.95 -4.44 -18.56
N MET A 55 10.12 -4.85 -18.06
CA MET A 55 10.67 -6.17 -18.36
C MET A 55 9.77 -7.29 -17.83
N TRP A 56 9.37 -7.22 -16.56
CA TRP A 56 8.50 -8.22 -15.96
C TRP A 56 7.10 -8.26 -16.62
N ASP A 57 6.49 -7.10 -16.87
CA ASP A 57 5.22 -6.93 -17.58
C ASP A 57 5.25 -7.56 -18.98
N LEU A 58 6.39 -7.48 -19.69
CA LEU A 58 6.55 -8.12 -20.99
C LEU A 58 6.46 -9.65 -20.92
N GLY A 59 7.13 -10.26 -19.93
CA GLY A 59 7.08 -11.71 -19.73
C GLY A 59 5.67 -12.19 -19.46
N GLU A 60 5.03 -11.58 -18.46
CA GLU A 60 3.67 -11.94 -18.09
C GLU A 60 2.63 -11.73 -19.23
N ARG A 61 2.87 -10.80 -20.18
CA ARG A 61 1.96 -10.54 -21.34
C ARG A 61 2.01 -11.59 -22.44
N GLY A 62 3.01 -12.47 -22.50
CA GLY A 62 3.06 -13.43 -23.60
C GLY A 62 4.40 -14.08 -23.91
N ILE A 63 5.38 -14.00 -23.00
CA ILE A 63 6.63 -14.74 -23.11
C ILE A 63 6.75 -15.44 -21.77
N ASP A 64 6.41 -16.74 -21.73
CA ASP A 64 6.26 -17.55 -20.51
C ASP A 64 7.18 -17.03 -19.38
N TYR A 65 6.60 -16.62 -18.25
CA TYR A 65 7.32 -16.03 -17.12
C TYR A 65 8.48 -16.94 -16.63
N CYS A 66 8.34 -18.24 -16.87
CA CYS A 66 9.32 -19.29 -16.60
C CYS A 66 10.12 -19.69 -17.86
N GLU A 67 10.10 -18.90 -18.92
CA GLU A 67 10.89 -19.15 -20.13
C GLU A 67 12.37 -18.87 -19.83
N LEU A 68 13.20 -19.85 -20.18
CA LEU A 68 14.64 -19.72 -20.09
C LEU A 68 15.14 -18.92 -21.30
N ILE A 69 15.61 -17.70 -21.07
CA ILE A 69 16.26 -16.88 -22.10
C ILE A 69 17.78 -17.02 -21.91
N GLY A 70 18.40 -17.83 -22.78
CA GLY A 70 19.78 -18.27 -22.57
C GLY A 70 19.84 -19.32 -21.46
N ASP A 71 20.49 -18.98 -20.33
CA ASP A 71 20.66 -19.88 -19.18
C ASP A 71 19.86 -19.43 -17.94
N TYR A 72 18.96 -18.45 -18.05
CA TYR A 72 18.27 -17.85 -16.90
C TYR A 72 16.81 -17.43 -17.17
N TYR A 73 16.03 -17.30 -16.10
CA TYR A 73 14.64 -16.81 -16.11
C TYR A 73 14.62 -15.27 -16.03
N GLU A 74 14.75 -14.61 -17.19
CA GLU A 74 14.83 -13.15 -17.31
C GLU A 74 13.67 -12.41 -16.62
N TYR A 75 12.43 -12.79 -16.92
CA TYR A 75 11.24 -12.09 -16.42
C TYR A 75 11.01 -12.31 -14.92
N GLN A 76 11.30 -13.52 -14.43
CA GLN A 76 11.32 -13.81 -13.01
C GLN A 76 12.39 -12.97 -12.27
N ARG A 77 13.60 -12.87 -12.82
CA ARG A 77 14.66 -12.02 -12.23
C ARG A 77 14.29 -10.54 -12.26
N ALA A 78 13.61 -10.09 -13.31
CA ALA A 78 13.11 -8.74 -13.41
C ALA A 78 12.03 -8.44 -12.36
N SER A 79 11.11 -9.39 -12.11
CA SER A 79 10.11 -9.24 -11.06
C SER A 79 10.81 -9.05 -9.71
N TRP A 80 11.81 -9.88 -9.37
CA TRP A 80 12.55 -9.71 -8.11
C TRP A 80 13.19 -8.34 -7.97
N CYS A 81 13.82 -7.83 -9.03
CA CYS A 81 14.38 -6.48 -9.02
C CYS A 81 13.29 -5.43 -8.79
N PHE A 82 12.13 -5.56 -9.44
CA PHE A 82 10.97 -4.68 -9.21
C PHE A 82 10.52 -4.71 -7.75
N TYR A 83 10.36 -5.90 -7.15
CA TYR A 83 9.98 -6.06 -5.75
C TYR A 83 10.93 -5.33 -4.80
N TYR A 84 12.23 -5.60 -4.90
CA TYR A 84 13.22 -5.00 -4.01
C TYR A 84 13.29 -3.49 -4.20
N LEU A 85 13.28 -3.01 -5.45
CA LEU A 85 13.24 -1.59 -5.73
C LEU A 85 12.02 -0.92 -5.09
N PHE A 86 10.86 -1.58 -5.13
CA PHE A 86 9.65 -1.08 -4.49
C PHE A 86 9.83 -1.03 -2.97
N LEU A 87 10.30 -2.12 -2.34
CA LEU A 87 10.58 -2.14 -0.90
C LEU A 87 11.51 -1.01 -0.46
N PHE A 88 12.54 -0.73 -1.24
CA PHE A 88 13.52 0.32 -0.94
C PHE A 88 12.97 1.75 -1.06
N LEU A 89 11.80 1.95 -1.66
CA LEU A 89 11.12 3.26 -1.58
C LEU A 89 10.82 3.66 -0.13
N SER A 90 10.62 2.68 0.77
CA SER A 90 10.45 2.93 2.21
C SER A 90 11.64 3.65 2.85
N ASP A 91 12.83 3.55 2.28
CA ASP A 91 14.02 4.18 2.84
C ASP A 91 14.22 5.64 2.39
N LEU A 92 13.44 6.10 1.40
CA LEU A 92 13.44 7.51 1.01
C LEU A 92 13.08 8.42 2.19
N LYS A 93 13.60 9.65 2.15
CA LYS A 93 13.43 10.64 3.23
C LYS A 93 11.99 11.09 3.43
N ASP A 94 11.20 11.05 2.37
CA ASP A 94 9.81 11.49 2.37
C ASP A 94 8.96 10.61 1.44
N PRO A 95 7.63 10.57 1.66
CA PRO A 95 6.71 9.75 0.88
C PRO A 95 6.29 10.39 -0.46
N SER A 96 7.11 11.30 -1.04
CA SER A 96 6.74 11.99 -2.27
C SER A 96 6.65 11.12 -3.51
N PHE A 97 7.08 9.86 -3.43
CA PHE A 97 7.02 8.88 -4.53
C PHE A 97 5.64 8.25 -4.71
N ILE A 98 4.74 8.42 -3.74
CA ILE A 98 3.42 7.76 -3.70
C ILE A 98 2.64 7.95 -5.01
N PRO A 99 2.46 9.17 -5.56
CA PRO A 99 1.75 9.36 -6.81
C PRO A 99 2.34 8.55 -7.98
N GLU A 100 3.67 8.48 -8.06
CA GLU A 100 4.41 7.84 -9.14
C GLU A 100 4.26 6.32 -9.16
N VAL A 101 3.97 5.72 -8.00
CA VAL A 101 3.87 4.26 -7.84
C VAL A 101 2.45 3.72 -7.86
N MET A 102 1.42 4.59 -7.88
CA MET A 102 0.01 4.16 -7.94
C MET A 102 -0.31 3.31 -9.17
N LYS A 103 0.41 3.52 -10.28
CA LYS A 103 0.22 2.76 -11.53
C LYS A 103 0.58 1.28 -11.43
N TYR A 104 1.31 0.88 -10.39
CA TYR A 104 1.74 -0.50 -10.19
C TYR A 104 0.70 -1.36 -9.45
N PHE A 105 -0.43 -0.79 -9.04
CA PHE A 105 -1.54 -1.53 -8.44
C PHE A 105 -2.54 -1.96 -9.54
N PRO A 106 -2.75 -3.27 -9.77
CA PRO A 106 -3.59 -3.75 -10.87
C PRO A 106 -5.10 -3.62 -10.55
N PRO A 107 -5.96 -3.35 -11.56
CA PRO A 107 -7.41 -3.25 -11.38
C PRO A 107 -8.09 -4.61 -11.10
N ASP A 108 -9.27 -4.58 -10.49
CA ASP A 108 -10.12 -5.77 -10.26
C ASP A 108 -10.91 -6.17 -11.53
N GLY A 109 -11.27 -7.46 -11.63
CA GLY A 109 -12.31 -8.00 -12.55
C GLY A 109 -11.86 -8.43 -13.96
N GLU A 110 -12.77 -9.00 -14.76
CA GLU A 110 -12.53 -9.75 -16.03
C GLU A 110 -11.65 -9.07 -17.12
N TYR A 111 -11.40 -7.76 -17.01
CA TYR A 111 -10.38 -7.05 -17.78
C TYR A 111 -9.07 -6.97 -17.02
N HIS A 112 -8.74 -8.08 -16.34
CA HIS A 112 -7.60 -8.20 -15.47
C HIS A 112 -6.36 -7.73 -16.22
N TRP A 113 -5.52 -6.97 -15.52
CA TRP A 113 -4.10 -7.02 -15.83
C TRP A 113 -3.72 -8.50 -16.08
N PRO A 114 -2.91 -8.83 -17.09
CA PRO A 114 -2.84 -10.21 -17.60
C PRO A 114 -2.30 -11.21 -16.57
N TRP A 115 -1.83 -10.71 -15.43
CA TRP A 115 -1.42 -11.41 -14.23
C TRP A 115 -2.05 -10.73 -13.01
N CYS A 116 -2.49 -11.56 -12.05
CA CYS A 116 -2.65 -11.08 -10.69
C CYS A 116 -1.24 -10.93 -10.11
N MET A 117 -0.93 -9.77 -9.55
CA MET A 117 0.13 -9.71 -8.56
C MET A 117 -0.29 -10.67 -7.45
N GLU A 118 0.29 -11.87 -7.44
CA GLU A 118 0.02 -12.85 -6.39
C GLU A 118 0.13 -12.13 -5.04
N ASP A 119 -0.76 -12.46 -4.09
CA ASP A 119 -0.89 -11.78 -2.79
C ASP A 119 0.46 -11.54 -2.06
N MET A 120 1.49 -12.31 -2.42
CA MET A 120 2.88 -12.18 -2.02
C MET A 120 3.49 -10.77 -2.25
N TRP A 121 3.07 -10.02 -3.27
CA TRP A 121 3.70 -8.74 -3.66
C TRP A 121 2.85 -7.54 -3.25
N THR A 122 1.55 -7.69 -3.40
CA THR A 122 0.56 -6.66 -3.18
C THR A 122 0.55 -6.16 -1.73
N GLY A 123 0.57 -7.08 -0.75
CA GLY A 123 0.62 -6.73 0.67
C GLY A 123 1.84 -5.87 1.04
N PRO A 124 3.08 -6.34 0.73
CA PRO A 124 4.29 -5.56 0.96
C PRO A 124 4.30 -4.20 0.26
N MET A 125 3.79 -4.08 -0.96
CA MET A 125 3.69 -2.80 -1.66
C MET A 125 2.73 -1.82 -0.97
N LEU A 126 1.58 -2.31 -0.48
CA LEU A 126 0.68 -1.49 0.33
C LEU A 126 1.38 -1.02 1.61
N ASP A 127 2.11 -1.89 2.29
CA ASP A 127 2.86 -1.57 3.51
C ASP A 127 3.93 -0.51 3.24
N VAL A 128 4.66 -0.62 2.12
CA VAL A 128 5.62 0.41 1.69
C VAL A 128 4.93 1.74 1.45
N VAL A 129 3.74 1.81 0.86
CA VAL A 129 3.06 3.10 0.62
C VAL A 129 2.51 3.71 1.92
N THR A 130 2.23 2.89 2.92
CA THR A 130 1.56 3.27 4.19
C THR A 130 2.46 3.09 5.41
N ASP A 131 3.78 3.16 5.24
CA ASP A 131 4.74 2.95 6.33
C ASP A 131 4.74 4.13 7.31
N TYR A 132 3.80 4.09 8.26
CA TYR A 132 3.74 5.06 9.35
C TYR A 132 4.98 5.00 10.25
N ARG A 133 5.62 3.83 10.43
CA ARG A 133 6.82 3.74 11.28
C ARG A 133 7.94 4.59 10.71
N ARG A 134 8.00 4.70 9.39
CA ARG A 134 8.99 5.51 8.69
C ARG A 134 8.61 6.99 8.60
N TRP A 135 7.42 7.30 8.10
CA TRP A 135 7.06 8.69 7.76
C TRP A 135 6.06 9.33 8.71
N GLY A 136 5.58 8.60 9.71
CA GLY A 136 4.48 9.05 10.56
C GLY A 136 3.26 9.45 9.72
N PRO A 137 2.53 10.51 10.08
CA PRO A 137 1.36 10.95 9.33
C PRO A 137 1.68 11.59 7.97
N ALA A 138 2.95 11.80 7.62
CA ALA A 138 3.34 12.55 6.43
C ALA A 138 2.92 11.89 5.11
N TYR A 139 2.68 10.56 5.09
CA TYR A 139 2.21 9.87 3.88
C TYR A 139 0.74 10.15 3.56
N ILE A 140 -0.08 10.46 4.57
CA ILE A 140 -1.54 10.58 4.45
C ILE A 140 -1.94 11.66 3.43
N PRO A 141 -1.37 12.89 3.45
CA PRO A 141 -1.66 13.90 2.41
C PRO A 141 -1.18 13.53 1.01
N TRP A 142 -0.14 12.71 0.88
CA TRP A 142 0.33 12.20 -0.41
C TRP A 142 -0.61 11.15 -0.98
N LEU A 143 -1.13 10.29 -0.11
CA LEU A 143 -2.02 9.22 -0.50
C LEU A 143 -3.43 9.74 -0.83
N ILE A 144 -4.02 10.59 0.02
CA ILE A 144 -5.36 11.17 -0.21
C ILE A 144 -5.46 11.88 -1.56
N ARG A 145 -4.46 12.69 -1.93
CA ARG A 145 -4.48 13.38 -3.22
C ARG A 145 -4.29 12.45 -4.40
N SER A 146 -3.68 11.28 -4.19
CA SER A 146 -3.35 10.30 -5.23
C SER A 146 -4.43 9.24 -5.45
N LEU A 147 -5.46 9.16 -4.58
CA LEU A 147 -6.56 8.19 -4.71
C LEU A 147 -7.28 8.22 -6.07
N HIS A 148 -7.25 9.37 -6.75
CA HIS A 148 -7.84 9.51 -8.09
C HIS A 148 -7.10 8.76 -9.20
N LEU A 149 -5.85 8.35 -8.96
CA LEU A 149 -5.07 7.52 -9.88
C LEU A 149 -5.48 6.05 -9.82
N LEU A 150 -6.13 5.64 -8.72
CA LEU A 150 -6.57 4.28 -8.47
C LEU A 150 -8.06 4.13 -8.77
N TYR A 151 -8.90 5.03 -8.25
CA TYR A 151 -10.35 4.88 -8.30
C TYR A 151 -10.95 5.40 -9.63
N PRO A 152 -11.90 4.68 -10.26
CA PRO A 152 -12.57 3.46 -9.78
C PRO A 152 -11.91 2.14 -10.19
N GLY A 153 -10.89 2.16 -11.06
CA GLY A 153 -10.33 0.93 -11.66
C GLY A 153 -9.67 -0.02 -10.67
N VAL A 154 -8.92 0.52 -9.72
CA VAL A 154 -8.20 -0.17 -8.64
C VAL A 154 -8.89 0.11 -7.31
N GLY A 155 -10.20 -0.17 -7.27
CA GLY A 155 -11.07 0.18 -6.14
C GLY A 155 -10.77 -0.58 -4.84
N TRP A 156 -10.12 -1.74 -4.91
CA TRP A 156 -9.64 -2.48 -3.75
C TRP A 156 -8.48 -1.74 -3.06
N ALA A 157 -7.42 -1.36 -3.80
CA ALA A 157 -6.24 -0.70 -3.23
C ALA A 157 -6.59 0.68 -2.66
N ALA A 158 -7.44 1.44 -3.38
CA ALA A 158 -7.93 2.71 -2.88
C ALA A 158 -8.73 2.57 -1.56
N GLY A 159 -9.46 1.47 -1.40
CA GLY A 159 -10.16 1.12 -0.16
C GLY A 159 -9.20 0.78 0.97
N ASP A 160 -8.24 -0.11 0.71
CA ASP A 160 -7.22 -0.50 1.69
C ASP A 160 -6.40 0.69 2.17
N PHE A 161 -6.01 1.59 1.26
CA PHE A 161 -5.35 2.83 1.61
C PHE A 161 -6.20 3.74 2.49
N MET A 162 -7.49 3.90 2.17
CA MET A 162 -8.41 4.65 3.03
C MET A 162 -8.51 4.05 4.43
N SER A 163 -8.67 2.73 4.51
CA SER A 163 -8.75 1.98 5.77
C SER A 163 -7.48 2.16 6.62
N LYS A 164 -6.29 2.03 6.01
CA LYS A 164 -5.01 2.22 6.70
C LYS A 164 -4.81 3.64 7.22
N MET A 165 -5.14 4.66 6.44
CA MET A 165 -5.04 6.06 6.89
C MET A 165 -5.95 6.34 8.09
N MET A 166 -7.17 5.78 8.10
CA MET A 166 -8.07 5.88 9.25
C MET A 166 -7.49 5.15 10.46
N PHE A 167 -7.04 3.90 10.28
CA PHE A 167 -6.45 3.12 11.34
C PHE A 167 -5.27 3.85 11.99
N ASP A 168 -4.29 4.30 11.19
CA ASP A 168 -3.12 5.01 11.71
C ASP A 168 -3.46 6.32 12.42
N THR A 169 -4.51 7.02 11.97
CA THR A 169 -4.98 8.24 12.64
C THR A 169 -5.55 7.92 14.03
N PHE A 170 -6.54 7.02 14.10
CA PHE A 170 -7.29 6.83 15.35
C PHE A 170 -6.60 5.88 16.33
N TYR A 171 -5.85 4.88 15.85
CA TYR A 171 -5.15 3.92 16.72
C TYR A 171 -4.04 4.58 17.56
N ARG A 172 -3.57 5.75 17.15
CA ARG A 172 -2.44 6.46 17.77
C ARG A 172 -2.86 7.63 18.65
N ILE A 173 -4.17 7.87 18.81
CA ILE A 173 -4.68 8.90 19.71
C ILE A 173 -4.41 8.48 21.16
N THR A 174 -3.76 9.36 21.90
CA THR A 174 -3.52 9.25 23.34
C THR A 174 -4.59 10.05 24.10
N PRO A 175 -5.20 9.53 25.19
CA PRO A 175 -6.29 10.21 25.90
C PRO A 175 -5.93 11.57 26.52
N ASP A 176 -4.64 11.81 26.76
CA ASP A 176 -4.14 12.97 27.51
C ASP A 176 -3.68 14.13 26.60
N GLU A 177 -3.75 13.96 25.28
CA GLU A 177 -3.33 14.96 24.30
C GLU A 177 -4.52 15.35 23.39
N PHE A 178 -4.52 16.59 22.90
CA PHE A 178 -5.50 16.97 21.88
C PHE A 178 -5.20 16.14 20.61
N PRO A 179 -6.18 15.41 20.07
CA PRO A 179 -5.91 14.44 19.01
C PRO A 179 -5.48 15.16 17.73
N ASP A 180 -4.32 14.77 17.21
CA ASP A 180 -3.96 15.05 15.82
C ASP A 180 -4.81 14.14 14.91
N LEU A 181 -5.42 14.72 13.88
CA LEU A 181 -6.34 14.03 12.98
C LEU A 181 -5.84 14.16 11.53
N PRO A 182 -4.68 13.58 11.20
CA PRO A 182 -4.00 13.82 9.93
C PRO A 182 -4.84 13.42 8.70
N ILE A 183 -5.70 12.41 8.81
CA ILE A 183 -6.64 12.07 7.74
C ILE A 183 -7.66 13.19 7.49
N VAL A 184 -8.16 13.82 8.55
CA VAL A 184 -9.14 14.92 8.47
C VAL A 184 -8.49 16.15 7.84
N ASP A 185 -7.29 16.50 8.30
CA ASP A 185 -6.53 17.63 7.78
C ASP A 185 -6.16 17.46 6.31
N ALA A 186 -5.99 16.21 5.86
CA ALA A 186 -5.67 15.89 4.48
C ALA A 186 -6.89 15.86 3.54
N LEU A 187 -8.14 15.73 4.05
CA LEU A 187 -9.36 15.62 3.23
C LEU A 187 -9.48 16.68 2.11
N PRO A 188 -9.15 17.98 2.33
CA PRO A 188 -9.23 18.99 1.29
C PRO A 188 -8.35 18.72 0.06
N SER A 189 -7.30 17.90 0.21
CA SER A 189 -6.35 17.58 -0.87
C SER A 189 -6.86 16.47 -1.80
N GLY A 190 -7.91 15.74 -1.39
CA GLY A 190 -8.47 14.63 -2.15
C GLY A 190 -9.60 15.05 -3.07
N LYS A 191 -9.82 14.29 -4.14
CA LYS A 191 -10.98 14.49 -5.01
C LYS A 191 -12.25 14.11 -4.24
N ARG A 192 -13.06 15.10 -3.85
CA ARG A 192 -14.23 14.96 -2.94
C ARG A 192 -15.07 13.71 -3.21
N GLU A 193 -15.55 13.54 -4.44
CA GLU A 193 -16.43 12.41 -4.80
C GLU A 193 -15.76 11.05 -4.63
N ILE A 194 -14.45 10.96 -4.92
CA ILE A 194 -13.69 9.70 -4.75
C ILE A 194 -13.53 9.40 -3.26
N VAL A 195 -13.08 10.38 -2.48
CA VAL A 195 -12.90 10.24 -1.03
C VAL A 195 -14.23 9.89 -0.36
N LYS A 196 -15.31 10.57 -0.75
CA LYS A 196 -16.66 10.32 -0.26
C LYS A 196 -17.10 8.89 -0.56
N ASN A 197 -16.99 8.43 -1.82
CA ASN A 197 -17.40 7.07 -2.20
C ASN A 197 -16.61 6.00 -1.43
N LEU A 198 -15.30 6.21 -1.21
CA LEU A 198 -14.46 5.30 -0.44
C LEU A 198 -14.90 5.27 1.04
N LEU A 199 -15.16 6.43 1.65
CA LEU A 199 -15.65 6.51 3.04
C LEU A 199 -17.05 5.91 3.20
N GLU A 200 -17.96 6.13 2.24
CA GLU A 200 -19.29 5.50 2.26
C GLU A 200 -19.20 3.98 2.14
N LYS A 201 -18.27 3.48 1.30
CA LYS A 201 -17.96 2.04 1.20
C LYS A 201 -17.41 1.49 2.52
N GLU A 202 -16.48 2.19 3.17
CA GLU A 202 -15.95 1.83 4.50
C GLU A 202 -17.07 1.78 5.55
N VAL A 203 -17.90 2.82 5.66
CA VAL A 203 -19.04 2.86 6.58
C VAL A 203 -19.99 1.68 6.33
N SER A 204 -20.29 1.37 5.07
CA SER A 204 -21.13 0.21 4.72
C SER A 204 -20.47 -1.10 5.15
N GLY A 205 -19.16 -1.26 4.90
CA GLY A 205 -18.39 -2.43 5.29
C GLY A 205 -18.41 -2.67 6.79
N TRP A 206 -18.21 -1.62 7.59
CA TRP A 206 -18.23 -1.71 9.05
C TRP A 206 -19.64 -1.95 9.61
N LYS A 207 -20.70 -1.43 8.97
CA LYS A 207 -22.09 -1.78 9.32
C LYS A 207 -22.36 -3.29 9.13
N ASP A 208 -21.88 -3.85 8.03
CA ASP A 208 -22.00 -5.29 7.78
C ASP A 208 -21.15 -6.12 8.73
N ALA A 209 -19.92 -5.69 9.04
CA ALA A 209 -19.05 -6.34 10.02
C ALA A 209 -19.69 -6.34 11.42
N LEU A 210 -20.24 -5.21 11.86
CA LEU A 210 -20.96 -5.09 13.13
C LEU A 210 -22.19 -6.01 13.17
N LYS A 211 -22.95 -6.11 12.08
CA LYS A 211 -24.08 -7.04 11.98
C LYS A 211 -23.62 -8.49 12.11
N LYS A 212 -22.54 -8.88 11.44
CA LYS A 212 -21.95 -10.23 11.53
C LYS A 212 -21.44 -10.53 12.96
N ALA A 213 -20.76 -9.57 13.59
CA ALA A 213 -20.26 -9.70 14.96
C ALA A 213 -21.40 -9.89 15.98
N ASN A 214 -22.49 -9.13 15.85
CA ASN A 214 -23.68 -9.29 16.69
C ASN A 214 -24.34 -10.67 16.52
N ILE A 215 -24.44 -11.18 15.28
CA ILE A 215 -24.96 -12.53 15.02
C ILE A 215 -24.07 -13.59 15.68
N LYS A 216 -22.73 -13.44 15.59
CA LYS A 216 -21.77 -14.35 16.23
C LYS A 216 -21.91 -14.33 17.75
N LEU A 217 -22.10 -13.16 18.35
CA LEU A 217 -22.31 -12.99 19.78
C LEU A 217 -23.59 -13.70 20.25
N GLN A 218 -24.71 -13.52 19.53
CA GLN A 218 -25.97 -14.19 19.86
C GLN A 218 -25.90 -15.72 19.77
N LYS A 219 -25.05 -16.25 18.89
CA LYS A 219 -24.85 -17.69 18.69
C LYS A 219 -23.78 -18.30 19.59
N SER A 220 -23.06 -17.48 20.37
CA SER A 220 -21.97 -17.96 21.23
C SER A 220 -22.51 -18.79 22.39
N LEU A 221 -22.00 -20.00 22.56
CA LEU A 221 -22.51 -20.97 23.54
C LEU A 221 -21.70 -20.97 24.83
N SER A 222 -20.40 -20.69 24.72
CA SER A 222 -19.48 -20.61 25.85
C SER A 222 -19.17 -19.17 26.26
N GLU A 223 -18.78 -18.96 27.52
CA GLU A 223 -18.34 -17.64 28.02
C GLU A 223 -17.09 -17.13 27.29
N GLN A 224 -16.20 -18.04 26.88
CA GLN A 224 -15.02 -17.67 26.11
C GLN A 224 -15.38 -17.16 24.71
N GLU A 225 -16.29 -17.83 24.00
CA GLU A 225 -16.80 -17.36 22.71
C GLU A 225 -17.51 -16.02 22.83
N LYS A 226 -18.35 -15.85 23.87
CA LYS A 226 -19.02 -14.56 24.14
C LYS A 226 -18.00 -13.45 24.34
N LYS A 227 -16.93 -13.69 25.09
CA LYS A 227 -15.86 -12.70 25.31
C LYS A 227 -15.19 -12.29 24.00
N PHE A 228 -14.87 -13.24 23.12
CA PHE A 228 -14.30 -12.93 21.81
C PHE A 228 -15.30 -12.17 20.91
N ALA A 229 -16.55 -12.62 20.85
CA ALA A 229 -17.56 -11.98 20.03
C ALA A 229 -17.92 -10.57 20.53
N LEU A 230 -17.89 -10.32 21.84
CA LEU A 230 -18.01 -8.97 22.41
C LEU A 230 -16.87 -8.06 21.96
N LYS A 231 -15.64 -8.56 21.95
CA LYS A 231 -14.49 -7.79 21.45
C LYS A 231 -14.63 -7.46 19.96
N ASP A 232 -15.11 -8.40 19.15
CA ASP A 232 -15.37 -8.18 17.73
C ASP A 232 -16.47 -7.10 17.53
N VAL A 233 -17.51 -7.11 18.36
CA VAL A 233 -18.58 -6.10 18.32
C VAL A 233 -18.05 -4.72 18.68
N GLU A 234 -17.31 -4.58 19.78
CA GLU A 234 -16.76 -3.28 20.19
C GLU A 234 -15.77 -2.74 19.15
N SER A 235 -14.87 -3.59 18.64
CA SER A 235 -13.94 -3.19 17.57
C SER A 235 -14.67 -2.73 16.31
N ALA A 236 -15.75 -3.41 15.89
CA ALA A 236 -16.53 -2.98 14.74
C ALA A 236 -17.27 -1.65 14.98
N LYS A 237 -17.75 -1.39 16.21
CA LYS A 237 -18.37 -0.11 16.58
C LYS A 237 -17.36 1.03 16.54
N GLU A 238 -16.16 0.81 17.10
CA GLU A 238 -15.07 1.79 17.11
C GLU A 238 -14.67 2.16 15.67
N SER A 239 -14.42 1.16 14.82
CA SER A 239 -14.07 1.39 13.41
C SER A 239 -15.19 2.10 12.64
N LEU A 240 -16.46 1.72 12.89
CA LEU A 240 -17.61 2.39 12.29
C LEU A 240 -17.68 3.86 12.70
N ALA A 241 -17.52 4.16 13.99
CA ALA A 241 -17.53 5.52 14.51
C ALA A 241 -16.40 6.37 13.90
N CYS A 242 -15.21 5.80 13.73
CA CYS A 242 -14.08 6.46 13.07
C CYS A 242 -14.42 6.80 11.60
N ALA A 243 -14.94 5.84 10.83
CA ALA A 243 -15.31 6.07 9.43
C ALA A 243 -16.44 7.09 9.28
N GLU A 244 -17.48 7.02 10.12
CA GLU A 244 -18.59 7.98 10.15
C GLU A 244 -18.10 9.38 10.55
N TYR A 245 -17.14 9.48 11.48
CA TYR A 245 -16.54 10.74 11.86
C TYR A 245 -15.79 11.40 10.70
N VAL A 246 -14.90 10.66 10.02
CA VAL A 246 -14.13 11.20 8.87
C VAL A 246 -15.06 11.60 7.73
N LEU A 247 -16.09 10.79 7.44
CA LEU A 247 -17.12 11.15 6.46
C LEU A 247 -17.87 12.43 6.88
N GLY A 248 -18.23 12.55 8.16
CA GLY A 248 -18.83 13.77 8.70
C GLY A 248 -17.96 15.00 8.49
N GLN A 249 -16.65 14.90 8.75
CA GLN A 249 -15.71 15.99 8.51
C GLN A 249 -15.65 16.38 7.03
N LEU A 250 -15.60 15.41 6.11
CA LEU A 250 -15.63 15.68 4.66
C LEU A 250 -16.90 16.44 4.25
N LEU A 251 -18.05 16.07 4.81
CA LEU A 251 -19.34 16.69 4.48
C LEU A 251 -19.44 18.12 5.01
N LEU A 252 -18.75 18.45 6.11
CA LEU A 252 -18.69 19.82 6.65
C LEU A 252 -17.76 20.75 5.84
N LEU A 253 -16.83 20.20 5.05
CA LEU A 253 -15.97 21.02 4.20
C LEU A 253 -16.79 21.72 3.11
N PRO A 254 -16.63 23.04 2.89
CA PRO A 254 -17.26 23.75 1.79
C PRO A 254 -16.83 23.17 0.43
N GLU A 255 -17.75 23.10 -0.53
CA GLU A 255 -17.44 22.58 -1.88
C GLU A 255 -16.32 23.36 -2.59
N GLU A 256 -16.18 24.65 -2.27
CA GLU A 256 -15.21 25.58 -2.86
C GLU A 256 -13.76 25.29 -2.43
N VAL A 257 -13.55 24.80 -1.21
CA VAL A 257 -12.22 24.51 -0.65
C VAL A 257 -11.58 23.30 -1.33
N VAL A 258 -12.39 22.34 -1.77
CA VAL A 258 -11.90 21.08 -2.37
C VAL A 258 -11.53 21.23 -3.85
N ARG A 259 -11.93 22.33 -4.52
CA ARG A 259 -11.51 22.60 -5.91
C ARG A 259 -10.10 23.16 -6.04
N ILE A 260 -9.50 23.65 -4.95
CA ILE A 260 -8.20 24.34 -4.98
C ILE A 260 -7.02 23.36 -4.92
N GLY A 261 -7.19 22.17 -4.32
CA GLY A 261 -6.15 21.15 -4.19
C GLY A 261 -5.77 20.39 -5.48
N HIS A 262 -6.35 20.75 -6.62
CA HIS A 262 -6.14 20.10 -7.93
C HIS A 262 -5.39 20.97 -8.94
N ARG A 263 -4.43 21.79 -8.48
CA ARG A 263 -3.51 22.52 -9.37
C ARG A 263 -2.15 21.88 -9.42
#